data_AF-A0A7S0L2I7-F1
#
_entry.id   AF-A0A7S0L2I7-F1
#
_cell.length_a   1.000
_cell.length_b   1.000
_cell.length_c   1.000
_cell.angle_alpha   90.00
_cell.angle_beta   90.00
_cell.angle_gamma   90.00
#
_symmetry.space_group_name_H-M   'P 1'
#
loop_
_entity.id
_entity.type
_entity.pdbx_description
1 polymer ?
#
loop_
_entity_poly.entity_id
_entity_poly.type
_entity_poly.pdbx_seq_one_letter_code
_entity_poly.pdbx_strand_id
1 'polypeptide(L)'
;VLQAKLGGSHVLLLFDDVHWIDSSSSQLLSAVQLRLQPLLLVLTMRPMRNPPADLARVTKSAEVHPLNELQRADIDELMRDCLCITGRVDVSLSSTVAKRSGGNPYFAKGFLQVMIEQGMLDTSTDEIMLIEGLSIAKIEFPSSVETLITSRLDRLPVGDQLLIKVAAVRAMCANGWFNESQLTPLLKGADLELPPGKTTAEILLQL
;
A
#
# COMPACT_ATOMS: atom_id res chain seq x y z
N VAL A 1 18.49 -18.86 18.78
CA VAL A 1 18.69 -18.63 17.33
C VAL A 1 18.79 -17.14 17.00
N LEU A 2 17.77 -16.31 17.25
CA LEU A 2 17.83 -14.88 16.94
C LEU A 2 18.99 -14.14 17.65
N GLN A 3 19.11 -14.27 18.99
CA GLN A 3 20.24 -13.69 19.73
C GLN A 3 21.61 -14.12 19.20
N ALA A 4 21.76 -15.43 18.94
CA ALA A 4 23.01 -16.00 18.44
C ALA A 4 23.36 -15.49 17.02
N LYS A 5 22.36 -15.22 16.17
CA LYS A 5 22.58 -14.68 14.82
C LYS A 5 22.83 -13.17 14.79
N LEU A 6 22.31 -12.43 15.77
CA LEU A 6 22.33 -10.96 15.76
C LEU A 6 23.55 -10.37 16.50
N GLY A 7 24.22 -11.16 17.36
CA GLY A 7 25.59 -10.90 17.80
C GLY A 7 25.84 -9.53 18.44
N GLY A 8 24.82 -8.92 19.07
CA GLY A 8 24.93 -7.60 19.69
C GLY A 8 24.88 -6.40 18.72
N SER A 9 24.54 -6.63 17.45
CA SER A 9 24.31 -5.57 16.46
C SER A 9 23.02 -4.81 16.74
N HIS A 10 22.91 -3.56 16.26
CA HIS A 10 21.65 -2.83 16.27
C HIS A 10 20.68 -3.45 15.28
N VAL A 11 19.51 -3.86 15.78
CA VAL A 11 18.51 -4.57 14.98
C VAL A 11 17.26 -3.71 14.84
N LEU A 12 16.76 -3.57 13.61
CA LEU A 12 15.41 -3.08 13.34
C LEU A 12 14.55 -4.28 12.98
N LEU A 13 13.42 -4.46 13.68
CA LEU A 13 12.38 -5.40 13.28
C LEU A 13 11.10 -4.63 12.98
N LEU A 14 10.57 -4.81 11.77
CA LEU A 14 9.29 -4.25 11.35
C LEU A 14 8.28 -5.41 11.27
N PHE A 15 7.15 -5.26 11.96
CA PHE A 15 6.00 -6.15 11.83
C PHE A 15 4.81 -5.35 11.34
N ASP A 16 4.28 -5.77 10.19
CA ASP A 16 3.10 -5.17 9.60
C ASP A 16 1.83 -5.87 10.12
N ASP A 17 0.73 -5.14 10.18
CA ASP A 17 -0.61 -5.60 10.52
C ASP A 17 -0.69 -6.45 11.81
N VAL A 18 -0.03 -6.00 12.89
CA VAL A 18 0.07 -6.81 14.11
C VAL A 18 -1.26 -7.07 14.83
N HIS A 19 -2.32 -6.39 14.41
CA HIS A 19 -3.69 -6.65 14.84
C HIS A 19 -4.21 -8.04 14.41
N TRP A 20 -3.55 -8.73 13.48
CA TRP A 20 -3.87 -10.09 13.04
C TRP A 20 -3.00 -11.19 13.65
N ILE A 21 -2.00 -10.86 14.47
CA ILE A 21 -1.11 -11.90 15.03
C ILE A 21 -1.85 -12.81 16.00
N ASP A 22 -1.49 -14.08 15.99
CA ASP A 22 -1.97 -15.05 16.98
C ASP A 22 -1.29 -14.86 18.34
N SER A 23 -1.84 -15.53 19.36
CA SER A 23 -1.33 -15.44 20.74
C SER A 23 0.12 -15.91 20.88
N SER A 24 0.53 -16.98 20.20
CA SER A 24 1.90 -17.49 20.27
C SER A 24 2.89 -16.50 19.66
N SER A 25 2.53 -15.91 18.52
CA SER A 25 3.32 -14.86 17.86
C SER A 25 3.45 -13.60 18.73
N SER A 26 2.38 -13.17 19.40
CA SER A 26 2.43 -12.01 20.32
C SER A 26 3.30 -12.25 21.55
N GLN A 27 3.33 -13.48 22.07
CA GLN A 27 4.22 -13.88 23.17
C GLN A 27 5.68 -13.93 22.72
N LEU A 28 5.95 -14.43 21.51
CA LEU A 28 7.28 -14.39 20.92
C LEU A 28 7.75 -12.94 20.77
N LEU A 29 6.90 -12.05 20.28
CA LEU A 29 7.20 -10.63 20.11
C LEU A 29 7.54 -9.96 21.45
N SER A 30 6.79 -10.28 22.52
CA SER A 30 7.09 -9.86 23.89
C SER A 30 8.48 -10.35 24.33
N ALA A 31 8.81 -11.62 24.06
CA ALA A 31 10.10 -12.19 24.43
C ALA A 31 11.27 -11.58 23.64
N VAL A 32 11.07 -11.29 22.35
CA VAL A 32 12.02 -10.58 21.48
C VAL A 32 12.33 -9.20 22.04
N GLN A 33 11.30 -8.40 22.35
CA GLN A 33 11.46 -7.05 22.90
C GLN A 33 12.28 -7.04 24.20
N LEU A 34 12.08 -8.02 25.08
CA LEU A 34 12.78 -8.10 26.37
C LEU A 34 14.21 -8.65 26.28
N ARG A 35 14.48 -9.56 25.34
CA ARG A 35 15.74 -10.33 25.31
C ARG A 35 16.72 -9.89 24.24
N LEU A 36 16.28 -9.18 23.20
CA LEU A 36 17.14 -8.69 22.14
C LEU A 36 17.41 -7.21 22.34
N GLN A 37 18.68 -6.88 22.57
CA GLN A 37 19.17 -5.51 22.67
C GLN A 37 20.57 -5.45 22.04
N PRO A 38 20.91 -4.38 21.30
CA PRO A 38 20.07 -3.21 20.98
C PRO A 38 19.03 -3.49 19.88
N LEU A 39 17.76 -3.13 20.11
CA LEU A 39 16.62 -3.40 19.22
C LEU A 39 15.69 -2.19 19.07
N LEU A 40 15.35 -1.83 17.82
CA LEU A 40 14.22 -0.99 17.47
C LEU A 40 13.10 -1.87 16.88
N LEU A 41 11.93 -1.81 17.50
CA LEU A 41 10.75 -2.56 17.07
C LEU A 41 9.71 -1.58 16.51
N VAL A 42 9.38 -1.74 15.23
CA VAL A 42 8.34 -0.94 14.55
C VAL A 42 7.17 -1.86 14.25
N LEU A 43 5.99 -1.47 14.72
CA LEU A 43 4.76 -2.24 14.58
C LEU A 43 3.72 -1.37 13.86
N THR A 44 3.07 -1.91 12.83
CA THR A 44 1.89 -1.28 12.25
C THR A 44 0.64 -1.99 12.76
N MET A 45 -0.41 -1.23 13.09
CA MET A 45 -1.59 -1.80 13.73
C MET A 45 -2.80 -0.93 13.43
N ARG A 46 -3.96 -1.56 13.19
CA ARG A 46 -5.24 -0.85 13.18
C ARG A 46 -5.67 -0.50 14.61
N PRO A 47 -6.31 0.65 14.86
CA PRO A 47 -6.85 0.97 16.18
C PRO A 47 -7.80 -0.11 16.69
N MET A 48 -7.50 -0.67 17.86
CA MET A 48 -8.32 -1.69 18.52
C MET A 48 -8.85 -1.14 19.84
N ARG A 49 -10.17 -1.25 20.08
CA ARG A 49 -10.76 -0.88 21.38
C ARG A 49 -10.28 -1.78 22.52
N ASN A 50 -10.22 -3.09 22.24
CA ASN A 50 -9.83 -4.12 23.20
C ASN A 50 -8.76 -5.05 22.57
N PRO A 51 -7.49 -4.62 22.49
CA PRO A 51 -6.42 -5.48 22.00
C PRO A 51 -6.24 -6.70 22.91
N PRO A 52 -5.83 -7.87 22.38
CA PRO A 52 -5.44 -9.02 23.19
C PRO A 52 -4.37 -8.65 24.23
N ALA A 53 -4.44 -9.27 25.41
CA ALA A 53 -3.57 -8.89 26.54
C ALA A 53 -2.07 -8.97 26.20
N ASP A 54 -1.68 -9.98 25.41
CA ASP A 54 -0.29 -10.17 24.98
C ASP A 54 0.16 -9.08 24.00
N LEU A 55 -0.69 -8.66 23.06
CA LEU A 55 -0.40 -7.55 22.15
C LEU A 55 -0.36 -6.21 22.90
N ALA A 56 -1.31 -5.98 23.81
CA ALA A 56 -1.35 -4.81 24.67
C ALA A 56 -0.08 -4.67 25.52
N ARG A 57 0.51 -5.80 25.96
CA ARG A 57 1.77 -5.81 26.71
C ARG A 57 2.95 -5.36 25.85
N VAL A 58 3.04 -5.80 24.59
CA VAL A 58 4.10 -5.38 23.65
C VAL A 58 4.01 -3.88 23.36
N THR A 59 2.79 -3.39 23.13
CA THR A 59 2.56 -1.98 22.75
C THR A 59 2.51 -1.03 23.94
N LYS A 60 2.47 -1.52 25.19
CA LYS A 60 2.31 -0.69 26.40
C LYS A 60 3.39 0.39 26.54
N SER A 61 4.62 0.08 26.14
CA SER A 61 5.76 1.00 26.20
C SER A 61 6.14 1.58 24.83
N ALA A 62 5.31 1.36 23.81
CA ALA A 62 5.58 1.86 22.47
C ALA A 62 5.20 3.34 22.36
N GLU A 63 5.99 4.10 21.61
CA GLU A 63 5.56 5.39 21.10
C GLU A 63 4.55 5.15 19.97
N VAL A 64 3.38 5.78 20.07
CA VAL A 64 2.28 5.59 19.12
C VAL A 64 2.19 6.81 18.22
N HIS A 65 2.39 6.60 16.92
CA HIS A 65 2.22 7.63 15.89
C HIS A 65 0.91 7.36 15.14
N PRO A 66 -0.19 8.04 15.46
CA PRO A 66 -1.44 7.88 14.72
C PRO A 66 -1.29 8.42 13.30
N LEU A 67 -1.61 7.60 12.31
CA LEU A 67 -1.72 8.02 10.91
C LEU A 67 -3.16 8.45 10.66
N ASN A 68 -3.36 9.76 10.59
CA ASN A 68 -4.65 10.36 10.29
C ASN A 68 -4.84 10.51 8.77
N GLU A 69 -6.08 10.75 8.37
CA GLU A 69 -6.42 11.11 7.00
C GLU A 69 -5.69 12.40 6.58
N LEU A 70 -5.17 12.40 5.35
CA LEU A 70 -4.50 13.55 4.76
C LEU A 70 -5.46 14.73 4.66
N GLN A 71 -5.01 15.88 5.15
CA GLN A 71 -5.70 17.13 4.95
C GLN A 71 -5.42 17.66 3.55
N ARG A 72 -6.18 18.67 3.11
CA ARG A 72 -5.99 19.29 1.78
C ARG A 72 -4.54 19.69 1.50
N ALA A 73 -3.84 20.24 2.49
CA ALA A 73 -2.45 20.65 2.34
C ALA A 73 -1.50 19.45 2.09
N ASP A 74 -1.73 18.33 2.79
CA ASP A 74 -0.97 17.10 2.57
C ASP A 74 -1.32 16.48 1.20
N ILE A 75 -2.56 16.65 0.72
CA ILE A 75 -2.96 16.26 -0.63
C ILE A 75 -2.27 17.15 -1.68
N ASP A 76 -2.12 18.46 -1.45
CA ASP A 76 -1.36 19.34 -2.33
C ASP A 76 0.09 18.85 -2.47
N GLU A 77 0.72 18.46 -1.36
CA GLU A 77 2.08 17.91 -1.32
C GLU A 77 2.17 16.55 -2.02
N LEU A 78 1.23 15.65 -1.74
CA LEU A 78 1.12 14.36 -2.42
C LEU A 78 1.03 14.52 -3.95
N MET A 79 0.22 15.47 -4.42
CA MET A 79 0.03 15.73 -5.84
C MET A 79 1.30 16.30 -6.49
N ARG A 80 1.97 17.25 -5.82
CA ARG A 80 3.28 17.78 -6.23
C ARG A 80 4.31 16.67 -6.37
N ASP A 81 4.44 15.82 -5.35
CA ASP A 81 5.40 14.72 -5.33
C ASP A 81 5.14 13.72 -6.46
N CYS A 82 3.87 13.34 -6.67
CA CYS A 82 3.49 12.39 -7.71
C CYS A 82 3.74 12.92 -9.12
N LEU A 83 3.65 14.23 -9.33
CA LEU A 83 3.84 14.87 -10.64
C LEU A 83 5.23 15.50 -10.80
N CYS A 84 6.08 15.45 -9.76
CA CYS A 84 7.37 16.11 -9.70
C CYS A 84 7.29 17.64 -10.00
N ILE A 85 6.26 18.29 -9.47
CA ILE A 85 5.99 19.72 -9.65
C ILE A 85 6.23 20.46 -8.34
N THR A 86 6.83 21.65 -8.39
CA THR A 86 7.14 22.43 -7.18
C THR A 86 6.18 23.58 -6.92
N GLY A 87 5.48 24.07 -7.95
CA GLY A 87 4.57 25.18 -7.82
C GLY A 87 3.21 24.82 -7.23
N ARG A 88 2.21 25.63 -7.56
CA ARG A 88 0.92 25.61 -6.87
C ARG A 88 0.02 24.52 -7.40
N VAL A 89 -0.84 24.01 -6.53
CA VAL A 89 -1.97 23.16 -6.90
C VAL A 89 -3.23 24.01 -6.81
N ASP A 90 -4.09 23.93 -7.82
CA ASP A 90 -5.41 24.56 -7.74
C ASP A 90 -6.15 24.06 -6.50
N VAL A 91 -6.56 25.02 -5.66
CA VAL A 91 -7.30 24.76 -4.42
C VAL A 91 -8.60 24.01 -4.69
N SER A 92 -9.28 24.31 -5.81
CA SER A 92 -10.55 23.66 -6.15
C SER A 92 -10.33 22.17 -6.48
N LEU A 93 -9.25 21.88 -7.19
CA LEU A 93 -8.81 20.54 -7.56
C LEU A 93 -8.43 19.72 -6.33
N SER A 94 -7.51 20.21 -5.51
CA SER A 94 -7.05 19.45 -4.34
C SER A 94 -8.13 19.30 -3.27
N SER A 95 -9.01 20.28 -3.10
CA SER A 95 -10.19 20.14 -2.23
C SER A 95 -11.12 19.01 -2.70
N THR A 96 -11.30 18.88 -4.01
CA THR A 96 -12.12 17.82 -4.59
C THR A 96 -11.46 16.45 -4.41
N VAL A 97 -10.16 16.35 -4.65
CA VAL A 97 -9.39 15.12 -4.42
C VAL A 97 -9.44 14.72 -2.94
N ALA A 98 -9.20 15.65 -2.02
CA ALA A 98 -9.26 15.41 -0.57
C ALA A 98 -10.65 14.91 -0.15
N LYS A 99 -11.72 15.59 -0.59
CA LYS A 99 -13.10 15.22 -0.26
C LYS A 99 -13.48 13.84 -0.80
N ARG A 100 -13.14 13.54 -2.06
CA ARG A 100 -13.49 12.25 -2.68
C ARG A 100 -12.68 11.10 -2.09
N SER A 101 -11.44 11.37 -1.65
CA SER A 101 -10.55 10.32 -1.14
C SER A 101 -10.75 10.07 0.34
N GLY A 102 -11.48 10.95 1.03
CA GLY A 102 -11.53 10.95 2.49
C GLY A 102 -10.12 11.11 3.08
N GLY A 103 -9.25 11.87 2.42
CA GLY A 103 -7.85 12.02 2.80
C GLY A 103 -7.02 10.73 2.73
N ASN A 104 -7.52 9.66 2.12
CA ASN A 104 -6.74 8.43 1.98
C ASN A 104 -5.72 8.56 0.83
N PRO A 105 -4.40 8.44 1.09
CA PRO A 105 -3.37 8.62 0.08
C PRO A 105 -3.50 7.67 -1.13
N TYR A 106 -3.93 6.44 -0.90
CA TYR A 106 -4.09 5.44 -1.96
C TYR A 106 -5.20 5.85 -2.94
N PHE A 107 -6.34 6.30 -2.42
CA PHE A 107 -7.43 6.81 -3.25
C PHE A 107 -7.07 8.13 -3.93
N ALA A 108 -6.40 9.04 -3.23
CA ALA A 108 -5.96 10.31 -3.80
C ALA A 108 -5.02 10.10 -5.00
N LYS A 109 -4.05 9.18 -4.90
CA LYS A 109 -3.18 8.78 -6.02
C LYS A 109 -3.98 8.15 -7.16
N GLY A 110 -4.95 7.29 -6.85
CA GLY A 110 -5.85 6.72 -7.85
C GLY A 110 -6.62 7.77 -8.63
N PHE A 111 -7.15 8.79 -7.95
CA PHE A 111 -7.85 9.90 -8.62
C PHE A 111 -6.91 10.74 -9.48
N LEU A 112 -5.73 11.05 -8.96
CA LEU A 112 -4.72 11.77 -9.72
C LEU A 112 -4.34 11.02 -11.00
N GLN A 113 -4.13 9.71 -10.91
CA GLN A 113 -3.82 8.84 -12.04
C GLN A 113 -4.92 8.86 -13.12
N VAL A 114 -6.19 8.74 -12.72
CA VAL A 114 -7.32 8.83 -13.67
C VAL A 114 -7.36 10.20 -14.37
N MET A 115 -7.10 11.29 -13.66
CA MET A 115 -7.07 12.63 -14.26
C MET A 115 -5.92 12.80 -15.26
N ILE A 116 -4.75 12.24 -14.98
CA ILE A 116 -3.60 12.26 -15.90
C ILE A 116 -3.95 11.49 -17.18
N GLU A 117 -4.51 10.29 -17.04
CA GLU A 117 -4.86 9.43 -18.19
C GLU A 117 -5.95 10.04 -19.07
N GLN A 118 -6.91 10.74 -18.46
CA GLN A 118 -7.96 11.47 -19.18
C GLN A 118 -7.47 12.83 -19.72
N GLY A 119 -6.19 13.17 -19.51
CA GLY A 119 -5.58 14.41 -19.99
C GLY A 119 -6.26 15.64 -19.41
N MET A 120 -6.61 15.62 -18.12
CA MET A 120 -7.41 16.68 -17.50
C MET A 120 -6.61 17.74 -16.75
N LEU A 121 -5.32 17.49 -16.56
CA LEU A 121 -4.44 18.36 -15.80
C LEU A 121 -3.54 19.14 -16.76
N ASP A 122 -3.50 20.45 -16.58
CA ASP A 122 -2.44 21.29 -17.13
C ASP A 122 -1.30 21.34 -16.11
N THR A 123 -0.11 20.96 -16.57
CA THR A 123 1.13 20.94 -15.81
C THR A 123 2.25 21.73 -16.49
N SER A 124 1.92 22.49 -17.54
CA SER A 124 2.89 23.18 -18.39
C SER A 124 3.62 24.34 -17.70
N THR A 125 3.04 24.93 -16.66
CA THR A 125 3.54 26.13 -15.96
C THR A 125 4.17 25.85 -14.59
N ASP A 126 4.62 24.61 -14.32
CA ASP A 126 5.03 24.16 -12.97
C ASP A 126 3.92 24.36 -11.91
N GLU A 127 2.67 24.40 -12.35
CA GLU A 127 1.48 24.42 -11.49
C GLU A 127 0.58 23.25 -11.90
N ILE A 128 -0.24 22.76 -10.97
CA ILE A 128 -1.19 21.67 -11.23
C ILE A 128 -2.58 22.27 -11.28
N MET A 129 -3.09 22.43 -12.49
CA MET A 129 -4.38 23.06 -12.77
C MET A 129 -5.29 22.09 -13.52
N LEU A 130 -6.59 22.27 -13.40
CA LEU A 130 -7.53 21.62 -14.30
C LEU A 130 -7.50 22.34 -15.66
N ILE A 131 -7.52 21.59 -16.77
CA ILE A 131 -7.68 22.19 -18.10
C ILE A 131 -9.03 22.92 -18.20
N GLU A 132 -9.02 24.09 -18.82
CA GLU A 132 -10.20 24.95 -18.99
C GLU A 132 -11.36 24.20 -19.66
N GLY A 133 -12.57 24.37 -19.12
CA GLY A 133 -13.80 23.73 -19.63
C GLY A 133 -14.03 22.29 -19.16
N LEU A 134 -13.04 21.65 -18.53
CA LEU A 134 -13.24 20.36 -17.88
C LEU A 134 -13.87 20.51 -16.50
N SER A 135 -14.41 19.42 -15.97
CA SER A 135 -14.98 19.40 -14.62
C SER A 135 -14.76 18.05 -13.96
N ILE A 136 -14.16 18.09 -12.77
CA ILE A 136 -13.90 16.89 -11.94
C ILE A 136 -15.20 16.18 -11.55
N ALA A 137 -16.31 16.91 -11.47
CA ALA A 137 -17.61 16.35 -11.13
C ALA A 137 -18.15 15.37 -12.19
N LYS A 138 -17.70 15.49 -13.45
CA LYS A 138 -18.14 14.64 -14.57
C LYS A 138 -17.34 13.34 -14.70
N ILE A 139 -16.26 13.19 -13.94
CA ILE A 139 -15.43 11.99 -13.98
C ILE A 139 -16.10 10.92 -13.12
N GLU A 140 -16.37 9.77 -13.73
CA GLU A 140 -16.69 8.55 -13.01
C GLU A 140 -15.41 8.07 -12.34
N PHE A 141 -15.36 8.24 -11.03
CA PHE A 141 -14.29 7.67 -10.23
C PHE A 141 -14.79 6.43 -9.52
N PRO A 142 -13.90 5.43 -9.33
CA PRO A 142 -14.18 4.31 -8.46
C PRO A 142 -14.71 4.78 -7.11
N SER A 143 -15.92 4.35 -6.76
CA SER A 143 -16.56 4.67 -5.48
C SER A 143 -16.07 3.77 -4.34
N SER A 144 -15.27 2.75 -4.64
CA SER A 144 -14.74 1.78 -3.68
C SER A 144 -13.31 1.35 -4.04
N VAL A 145 -12.61 0.78 -3.05
CA VAL A 145 -11.30 0.12 -3.26
C VAL A 145 -11.44 -0.98 -4.31
N GLU A 146 -12.52 -1.75 -4.25
CA GLU A 146 -12.78 -2.85 -5.18
C GLU A 146 -12.88 -2.35 -6.63
N THR A 147 -13.65 -1.30 -6.89
CA THR A 147 -13.76 -0.74 -8.25
C THR A 147 -12.43 -0.15 -8.71
N LEU A 148 -11.61 0.38 -7.81
CA LEU A 148 -10.29 0.93 -8.14
C LEU A 148 -9.29 -0.19 -8.47
N ILE A 149 -9.25 -1.25 -7.66
CA ILE A 149 -8.39 -2.41 -7.90
C ILE A 149 -8.83 -3.13 -9.18
N THR A 150 -10.14 -3.31 -9.39
CA THR A 150 -10.67 -3.98 -10.58
C THR A 150 -10.34 -3.19 -11.85
N SER A 151 -10.50 -1.86 -11.84
CA SER A 151 -10.14 -1.04 -13.01
C SER A 151 -8.64 -1.07 -13.31
N ARG A 152 -7.78 -1.19 -12.30
CA ARG A 152 -6.34 -1.41 -12.48
C ARG A 152 -6.03 -2.78 -13.06
N LEU A 153 -6.65 -3.83 -12.53
CA LEU A 153 -6.54 -5.19 -13.04
C LEU A 153 -6.93 -5.27 -14.51
N ASP A 154 -8.06 -4.67 -14.89
CA ASP A 154 -8.58 -4.70 -16.27
C ASP A 154 -7.64 -4.04 -17.29
N ARG A 155 -6.77 -3.13 -16.83
CA ARG A 155 -5.79 -2.42 -17.67
C ARG A 155 -4.46 -3.14 -17.81
N LEU A 156 -4.20 -4.15 -16.99
CA LEU A 156 -2.98 -4.95 -17.10
C LEU A 156 -2.99 -5.77 -18.40
N PRO A 157 -1.83 -6.03 -19.01
CA PRO A 157 -1.71 -6.99 -20.09
C PRO A 157 -2.32 -8.35 -19.70
N VAL A 158 -2.88 -9.08 -20.67
CA VAL A 158 -3.58 -10.36 -20.42
C VAL A 158 -2.71 -11.36 -19.64
N GLY A 159 -1.41 -11.41 -19.91
CA GLY A 159 -0.46 -12.24 -19.17
C GLY A 159 -0.34 -11.86 -17.68
N ASP A 160 -0.29 -10.56 -17.38
CA ASP A 160 -0.20 -10.04 -16.02
C ASP A 160 -1.50 -10.29 -15.24
N GLN A 161 -2.66 -10.16 -15.90
CA GLN A 161 -3.96 -10.52 -15.30
C GLN A 161 -4.06 -12.01 -14.95
N LEU A 162 -3.61 -12.88 -15.84
CA LEU A 162 -3.62 -14.33 -15.63
C LEU A 162 -2.67 -14.72 -14.50
N LEU A 163 -1.48 -14.12 -14.45
CA LEU A 163 -0.53 -14.31 -13.34
C LEU A 163 -1.18 -13.98 -11.99
N ILE A 164 -1.84 -12.83 -11.88
CA ILE A 164 -2.50 -12.42 -10.62
C ILE A 164 -3.61 -13.40 -10.24
N LYS A 165 -4.40 -13.88 -11.20
CA LYS A 165 -5.44 -14.89 -10.94
C LYS A 165 -4.84 -16.20 -10.40
N VAL A 166 -3.76 -16.69 -11.01
CA VAL A 166 -3.04 -17.89 -10.54
C VAL A 166 -2.46 -17.67 -9.14
N ALA A 167 -1.85 -16.51 -8.89
CA ALA A 167 -1.32 -16.13 -7.59
C ALA A 167 -2.40 -16.08 -6.51
N ALA A 168 -3.58 -15.52 -6.80
CA ALA A 168 -4.71 -15.44 -5.88
C ALA A 168 -5.22 -16.84 -5.47
N VAL A 169 -5.39 -17.75 -6.44
CA VAL A 169 -5.77 -19.15 -6.15
C VAL A 169 -4.70 -19.85 -5.31
N ARG A 170 -3.42 -19.63 -5.65
CA ARG A 170 -2.31 -20.22 -4.91
C ARG A 170 -2.27 -19.72 -3.46
N ALA A 171 -2.44 -18.42 -3.24
CA ALA A 171 -2.50 -17.82 -1.92
C ALA A 171 -3.66 -18.42 -1.09
N MET A 172 -4.84 -18.57 -1.70
CA MET A 172 -6.01 -19.18 -1.06
C MET A 172 -5.72 -20.61 -0.57
N CYS A 173 -5.03 -21.43 -1.37
CA CYS A 173 -4.68 -22.80 -1.01
C CYS A 173 -3.47 -22.92 -0.06
N ALA A 174 -2.71 -21.85 0.15
CA ALA A 174 -1.43 -21.85 0.87
C ALA A 174 -1.45 -21.02 2.16
N ASN A 175 -2.63 -20.84 2.77
CA ASN A 175 -2.82 -20.01 3.97
C ASN A 175 -2.42 -18.54 3.77
N GLY A 176 -2.68 -18.00 2.58
CA GLY A 176 -2.53 -16.57 2.29
C GLY A 176 -1.15 -16.11 1.80
N TRP A 177 -0.19 -17.01 1.58
CA TRP A 177 1.15 -16.63 1.11
C TRP A 177 1.73 -17.62 0.09
N PHE A 178 2.62 -17.14 -0.77
CA PHE A 178 3.37 -17.96 -1.74
C PHE A 178 4.74 -17.33 -1.99
N ASN A 179 5.63 -18.09 -2.65
CA ASN A 179 6.90 -17.57 -3.15
C ASN A 179 7.05 -17.84 -4.66
N GLU A 180 8.03 -17.20 -5.29
CA GLU A 180 8.25 -17.29 -6.74
C GLU A 180 8.48 -18.73 -7.21
N SER A 181 9.26 -19.52 -6.45
CA SER A 181 9.53 -20.93 -6.77
C SER A 181 8.28 -21.82 -6.77
N GLN A 182 7.21 -21.41 -6.07
CA GLN A 182 5.92 -22.11 -6.06
C GLN A 182 4.99 -21.65 -7.19
N LEU A 183 5.21 -20.47 -7.76
CA LEU A 183 4.42 -19.90 -8.85
C LEU A 183 4.91 -20.40 -10.22
N THR A 184 6.23 -20.48 -10.43
CA THR A 184 6.82 -20.86 -11.73
C THR A 184 6.28 -22.19 -12.29
N PRO A 185 6.10 -23.28 -11.50
CA PRO A 185 5.56 -24.53 -12.00
C PRO A 185 4.08 -24.44 -12.43
N LEU A 186 3.30 -23.60 -11.74
CA LEU A 186 1.88 -23.38 -12.06
C LEU A 186 1.70 -22.60 -13.35
N LEU A 187 2.58 -21.61 -13.58
CA LEU A 187 2.59 -20.84 -14.81
C LEU A 187 2.97 -21.71 -16.01
N LYS A 188 4.03 -22.53 -15.88
CA LYS A 188 4.42 -23.50 -16.92
C LYS A 188 3.32 -24.53 -17.22
N GLY A 189 2.59 -25.00 -16.21
CA GLY A 189 1.47 -25.92 -16.40
C GLY A 189 0.25 -25.30 -17.09
N ALA A 190 0.15 -23.97 -17.09
CA ALA A 190 -0.91 -23.20 -17.73
C ALA A 190 -0.48 -22.57 -19.07
N ASP A 191 0.70 -22.92 -19.59
CA ASP A 191 1.32 -22.34 -20.80
C ASP A 191 1.47 -20.80 -20.71
N LEU A 192 1.75 -20.30 -19.51
CA LEU A 192 1.97 -18.89 -19.21
C LEU A 192 3.44 -18.65 -18.88
N GLU A 193 4.03 -17.64 -19.53
CA GLU A 193 5.36 -17.16 -19.18
C GLU A 193 5.26 -15.85 -18.40
N LEU A 194 6.12 -15.69 -17.38
CA LEU A 194 6.32 -14.38 -16.76
C LEU A 194 6.89 -13.45 -17.82
N PRO A 195 6.42 -12.19 -17.92
CA PRO A 195 7.05 -11.21 -18.79
C PRO A 195 8.55 -11.13 -18.46
N PRO A 196 9.43 -11.14 -19.47
CA PRO A 196 10.87 -11.14 -19.23
C PRO A 196 11.27 -9.92 -18.39
N GLY A 197 11.91 -10.19 -17.25
CA GLY A 197 12.43 -9.17 -16.35
C GLY A 197 11.43 -8.55 -15.37
N LYS A 198 10.16 -9.02 -15.31
CA LYS A 198 9.21 -8.60 -14.28
C LYS A 198 9.03 -9.64 -13.18
N THR A 199 9.06 -9.21 -11.92
CA THR A 199 8.68 -10.04 -10.77
C THR A 199 7.18 -9.94 -10.49
N THR A 200 6.61 -10.94 -9.83
CA THR A 200 5.21 -10.88 -9.35
C THR A 200 5.01 -9.68 -8.40
N ALA A 201 6.03 -9.29 -7.64
CA ALA A 201 5.99 -8.13 -6.76
C ALA A 201 5.85 -6.82 -7.55
N GLU A 202 6.58 -6.65 -8.66
CA GLU A 202 6.47 -5.47 -9.51
C GLU A 202 5.09 -5.36 -10.16
N ILE A 203 4.48 -6.48 -10.52
CA ILE A 203 3.11 -6.50 -11.07
C ILE A 203 2.08 -6.18 -9.97
N LEU A 204 2.27 -6.67 -8.75
CA LEU A 204 1.41 -6.33 -7.61
C LEU A 204 1.56 -4.87 -7.17
N LEU A 205 2.73 -4.27 -7.32
CA LEU A 205 2.95 -2.83 -7.04
C LEU A 205 2.26 -1.91 -8.06
N GLN A 206 1.79 -2.46 -9.19
CA GLN A 206 0.97 -1.73 -10.17
C GLN A 206 -0.53 -1.73 -9.81
N LEU A 207 -0.94 -2.54 -8.83
CA LEU A 207 -2.30 -2.54 -8.26
C LEU A 207 -2.43 -1.50 -7.16
#